data_AF-A0A2N9YFD8-F1
#
_entry.id   AF-A0A2N9YFD8-F1
#
_cell.length_a   1.000
_cell.length_b   1.000
_cell.length_c   1.000
_cell.angle_alpha   90.00
_cell.angle_beta   90.00
_cell.angle_gamma   90.00
#
_symmetry.space_group_name_H-M   'P 1'
#
loop_
_entity.id
_entity.type
_entity.pdbx_description
1 polymer ?
#
loop_
_entity_poly.entity_id
_entity_poly.type
_entity_poly.pdbx_seq_one_letter_code
_entity_poly.pdbx_strand_id
1 'polypeptide(L)'
;MPSNTLVLPLTAELNDNYLQTHGNIDRLTDQYAKTYQYIRRSAHPIGFVVHEKLVLKLYQMLRETEPLPQHLQETLHDFIYQEIEQGRVAEKQGMGFAILSQGFLSINIWGRGNVLFTQTYTVEGSFPDLSPKPLEKTGVACTWEIKIMQYEYMLWHDYLETTMSLEDKKDYLQHFITGDLF
;
A
#
# COMPACT_ATOMS: atom_id res chain seq x y z
N MET A 1 -22.00 6.29 -14.16
CA MET A 1 -23.31 5.74 -13.74
C MET A 1 -23.11 5.04 -12.41
N PRO A 2 -24.02 5.14 -11.42
CA PRO A 2 -23.86 4.38 -10.18
C PRO A 2 -23.79 2.90 -10.55
N SER A 3 -22.75 2.22 -10.07
CA SER A 3 -22.62 0.77 -10.27
C SER A 3 -23.85 0.11 -9.62
N ASN A 4 -24.57 -0.69 -10.39
CA ASN A 4 -25.66 -1.49 -9.83
C ASN A 4 -25.02 -2.57 -8.94
N THR A 5 -24.91 -2.28 -7.65
CA THR A 5 -24.42 -3.27 -6.68
C THR A 5 -25.47 -4.36 -6.54
N LEU A 6 -25.11 -5.58 -6.92
CA LEU A 6 -25.92 -6.76 -6.61
C LEU A 6 -25.62 -7.20 -5.18
N VAL A 7 -26.64 -7.13 -4.31
CA VAL A 7 -26.56 -7.65 -2.95
C VAL A 7 -27.12 -9.07 -2.96
N LEU A 8 -26.28 -10.06 -2.63
CA LEU A 8 -26.69 -11.45 -2.50
C LEU A 8 -27.20 -11.72 -1.08
N PRO A 9 -28.28 -12.49 -0.90
CA PRO A 9 -28.73 -12.90 0.43
C PRO A 9 -27.72 -13.86 1.07
N LEU A 10 -27.58 -13.79 2.40
CA LEU A 10 -26.81 -14.77 3.16
C LEU A 10 -27.55 -16.12 3.18
N THR A 11 -26.79 -17.21 3.18
CA THR A 11 -27.35 -18.56 3.39
C THR A 11 -27.70 -18.76 4.87
N ALA A 12 -28.62 -19.68 5.17
CA ALA A 12 -29.03 -19.98 6.55
C ALA A 12 -27.88 -20.50 7.45
N GLU A 13 -26.82 -21.02 6.82
CA GLU A 13 -25.62 -21.52 7.50
C GLU A 13 -24.75 -20.37 8.05
N LEU A 14 -24.78 -19.19 7.42
CA LEU A 14 -24.07 -17.99 7.85
C LEU A 14 -24.87 -17.22 8.91
N ASN A 15 -25.21 -17.89 10.02
CA ASN A 15 -25.96 -17.32 11.14
C ASN A 15 -25.04 -16.68 12.21
N ASP A 16 -25.65 -15.98 13.17
CA ASP A 16 -24.94 -15.27 14.24
C ASP A 16 -23.96 -16.16 15.03
N ASN A 17 -24.35 -17.41 15.32
CA ASN A 17 -23.48 -18.35 16.03
C ASN A 17 -22.24 -18.68 15.19
N TYR A 18 -22.41 -18.92 13.89
CA TYR A 18 -21.29 -19.13 12.98
C TYR A 18 -20.35 -17.91 12.96
N LEU A 19 -20.89 -16.70 12.82
CA LEU A 19 -20.09 -15.47 12.80
C LEU A 19 -19.34 -15.21 14.12
N GLN A 20 -19.97 -15.46 15.26
CA GLN A 20 -19.33 -15.31 16.57
C GLN A 20 -18.22 -16.33 16.84
N THR A 21 -18.38 -17.55 16.32
CA THR A 21 -17.45 -18.66 16.58
C THR A 21 -16.33 -18.77 15.56
N HIS A 22 -16.59 -18.43 14.29
CA HIS A 22 -15.66 -18.60 13.17
C HIS A 22 -15.29 -17.28 12.47
N GLY A 23 -16.13 -16.24 12.56
CA GLY A 23 -15.93 -14.95 11.91
C GLY A 23 -15.48 -13.81 12.84
N ASN A 24 -15.16 -14.11 14.10
CA ASN A 24 -14.73 -13.10 15.06
C ASN A 24 -13.28 -12.65 14.77
N ILE A 25 -13.15 -11.42 14.26
CA ILE A 25 -11.88 -10.86 13.78
C ILE A 25 -10.99 -10.28 14.89
N ASP A 26 -11.52 -10.10 16.10
CA ASP A 26 -10.74 -9.49 17.20
C ASP A 26 -9.61 -10.42 17.67
N ARG A 27 -9.80 -11.74 17.50
CA ARG A 27 -8.80 -12.78 17.81
C ARG A 27 -8.90 -13.90 16.80
N LEU A 28 -8.04 -13.86 15.79
CA LEU A 28 -7.93 -14.92 14.80
C LEU A 28 -6.87 -15.92 15.22
N THR A 29 -7.26 -17.19 15.39
CA THR A 29 -6.31 -18.28 15.59
C THR A 29 -6.08 -18.95 14.23
N ASP A 30 -4.83 -18.96 13.76
CA ASP A 30 -4.48 -19.60 12.48
C ASP A 30 -4.49 -21.15 12.59
N GLN A 31 -4.30 -21.84 11.45
CA GLN A 31 -4.24 -23.31 11.43
C GLN A 31 -3.07 -23.92 12.24
N TYR A 32 -2.17 -23.10 12.78
CA TYR A 32 -1.04 -23.48 13.61
C TYR A 32 -1.22 -23.08 15.08
N ALA A 33 -2.45 -22.74 15.49
CA ALA A 33 -2.80 -22.30 16.83
C ALA A 33 -2.12 -21.00 17.29
N LYS A 34 -1.67 -20.15 16.36
CA LYS A 34 -1.16 -18.82 16.69
C LYS A 34 -2.31 -17.82 16.72
N THR A 35 -2.44 -17.10 17.82
CA THR A 35 -3.42 -16.01 17.95
C THR A 35 -2.84 -14.72 17.39
N TYR A 36 -3.46 -14.20 16.34
CA TYR A 36 -3.24 -12.87 15.82
C TYR A 36 -4.18 -11.90 16.54
N GLN A 37 -3.62 -10.81 17.05
CA GLN A 37 -4.39 -9.68 17.57
C GLN A 37 -4.40 -8.58 16.51
N TYR A 38 -5.57 -7.98 16.31
CA TYR A 38 -5.75 -6.83 15.45
C TYR A 38 -4.86 -5.67 15.90
N ILE A 39 -4.04 -5.13 14.98
CA ILE A 39 -3.18 -3.97 15.23
C ILE A 39 -3.66 -2.82 14.37
N ARG A 40 -4.04 -1.72 15.03
CA ARG A 40 -4.43 -0.47 14.39
C ARG A 40 -3.24 0.24 13.76
N ARG A 41 -3.49 0.91 12.64
CA ARG A 41 -2.48 1.68 11.90
C ARG A 41 -3.04 2.97 11.35
N SER A 42 -2.15 3.93 11.13
CA SER A 42 -2.43 5.18 10.46
C SER A 42 -1.56 5.33 9.20
N ALA A 43 -2.08 6.05 8.21
CA ALA A 43 -1.34 6.50 7.03
C ALA A 43 -0.98 7.99 7.16
N HIS A 44 0.27 8.31 6.85
CA HIS A 44 0.78 9.67 6.80
C HIS A 44 1.44 9.92 5.44
N PRO A 45 1.03 10.94 4.69
CA PRO A 45 1.74 11.34 3.49
C PRO A 45 3.04 12.02 3.92
N ILE A 46 4.16 11.61 3.33
CA ILE A 46 5.48 12.15 3.67
C ILE A 46 6.15 12.88 2.50
N GLY A 47 5.40 13.09 1.41
CA GLY A 47 5.81 13.91 0.27
C GLY A 47 5.94 13.11 -1.02
N PHE A 48 6.97 13.42 -1.80
CA PHE A 48 7.21 12.85 -3.12
C PHE A 48 8.66 12.43 -3.30
N VAL A 49 8.89 11.44 -4.17
CA VAL A 49 10.15 11.27 -4.89
C VAL A 49 9.94 11.76 -6.31
N VAL A 50 10.77 12.70 -6.74
CA VAL A 50 10.73 13.26 -8.11
C VAL A 50 12.02 12.87 -8.81
N HIS A 51 11.90 11.96 -9.78
CA HIS A 51 12.95 11.56 -10.69
C HIS A 51 12.59 12.04 -12.10
N GLU A 52 13.58 12.24 -12.97
CA GLU A 52 13.36 12.63 -14.38
C GLU A 52 12.47 11.66 -15.17
N LYS A 53 12.28 10.44 -14.67
CA LYS A 53 11.54 9.33 -15.32
C LYS A 53 10.26 8.96 -14.58
N LEU A 54 10.10 9.39 -13.33
CA LEU A 54 9.08 8.87 -12.42
C LEU A 54 8.81 9.84 -11.26
N VAL A 55 7.53 10.06 -10.96
CA VAL A 55 7.06 10.73 -9.74
C VAL A 55 6.35 9.72 -8.85
N LEU A 56 6.76 9.61 -7.60
CA LEU A 56 6.12 8.76 -6.59
C LEU A 56 5.55 9.60 -5.47
N LYS A 57 4.27 9.40 -5.14
CA LYS A 57 3.73 9.79 -3.83
C LYS A 57 4.35 8.91 -2.75
N LEU A 58 4.64 9.46 -1.58
CA LEU A 58 5.18 8.70 -0.46
C LEU A 58 4.20 8.63 0.70
N TYR A 59 3.95 7.41 1.16
CA TYR A 59 3.18 7.09 2.35
C TYR A 59 4.07 6.46 3.41
N GLN A 60 3.89 6.90 4.64
CA GLN A 60 4.40 6.26 5.85
C GLN A 60 3.23 5.65 6.59
N MET A 61 3.37 4.38 6.96
CA MET A 61 2.39 3.67 7.76
C MET A 61 2.94 3.37 9.15
N LEU A 62 2.25 3.88 10.17
CA LEU A 62 2.65 3.77 11.58
C LEU A 62 1.74 2.79 12.31
N ARG A 63 2.28 2.06 13.29
CA ARG A 63 1.49 1.35 14.30
C ARG A 63 1.25 2.31 15.47
N GLU A 64 0.08 2.23 16.12
CA GLU A 64 -0.26 3.10 17.27
C GLU A 64 0.82 3.09 18.37
N THR A 65 1.51 1.96 18.55
CA THR A 65 2.43 1.74 19.68
C THR A 65 3.90 1.89 19.34
N GLU A 66 4.27 2.01 18.05
CA GLU A 66 5.67 1.91 17.61
C GLU A 66 5.96 2.86 16.43
N PRO A 67 6.80 3.89 16.62
CA PRO A 67 7.28 4.69 15.50
C PRO A 67 8.26 3.91 14.64
N LEU A 68 8.40 4.31 13.37
CA LEU A 68 9.46 3.80 12.50
C LEU A 68 10.84 4.35 12.95
N PRO A 69 11.95 3.64 12.65
CA PRO A 69 13.29 4.17 12.89
C PRO A 69 13.50 5.53 12.20
N GLN A 70 14.01 6.53 12.92
CA GLN A 70 14.15 7.91 12.44
C GLN A 70 14.95 8.02 11.12
N HIS A 71 16.05 7.28 11.01
CA HIS A 71 16.91 7.30 9.81
C HIS A 71 16.30 6.63 8.57
N LEU A 72 15.23 5.84 8.72
CA LEU A 72 14.55 5.22 7.58
C LEU A 72 13.84 6.25 6.73
N GLN A 73 13.16 7.19 7.37
CA GLN A 73 12.44 8.25 6.66
C GLN A 73 13.41 9.22 5.99
N GLU A 74 14.54 9.52 6.65
CA GLU A 74 15.59 10.39 6.15
C GLU A 74 16.29 9.81 4.90
N THR A 75 16.45 8.48 4.84
CA THR A 75 17.17 7.80 3.75
C THR A 75 16.26 7.20 2.66
N LEU A 76 14.94 7.19 2.88
CA LEU A 76 13.96 6.60 1.96
C LEU A 76 14.02 7.20 0.56
N HIS A 77 14.11 8.53 0.48
CA HIS A 77 14.17 9.24 -0.79
C HIS A 77 15.37 8.79 -1.62
N ASP A 78 16.56 8.83 -1.02
CA ASP A 78 17.81 8.46 -1.70
C ASP A 78 17.84 7.00 -2.08
N PHE A 79 17.32 6.12 -1.22
CA PHE A 79 17.18 4.71 -1.54
C PHE A 79 16.32 4.50 -2.78
N ILE A 80 15.09 5.03 -2.79
CA ILE A 80 14.18 4.88 -3.94
C ILE A 80 14.80 5.49 -5.21
N TYR A 81 15.44 6.65 -5.08
CA TYR A 81 16.11 7.31 -6.20
C TYR A 81 17.20 6.40 -6.80
N GLN A 82 18.04 5.80 -5.96
CA GLN A 82 19.08 4.86 -6.41
C GLN A 82 18.52 3.59 -7.04
N GLU A 83 17.41 3.06 -6.52
CA GLU A 83 16.73 1.92 -7.13
C GLU A 83 16.20 2.24 -8.53
N ILE A 84 15.75 3.48 -8.78
CA ILE A 84 15.34 3.96 -10.11
C ILE A 84 16.55 4.09 -11.03
N GLU A 85 17.62 4.78 -10.60
CA GLU A 85 18.86 4.96 -11.37
C GLU A 85 19.48 3.61 -11.79
N GLN A 86 19.44 2.63 -10.91
CA GLN A 86 20.00 1.30 -11.16
C GLN A 86 19.03 0.39 -11.94
N GLY A 87 17.90 0.92 -12.40
CA GLY A 87 16.92 0.22 -13.24
C GLY A 87 16.17 -0.91 -12.53
N ARG A 88 16.23 -0.98 -11.20
CA ARG A 88 15.51 -1.97 -10.39
C ARG A 88 14.05 -1.60 -10.22
N VAL A 89 13.75 -0.30 -10.27
CA VAL A 89 12.39 0.23 -10.29
C VAL A 89 12.04 0.61 -11.72
N ALA A 90 11.02 -0.05 -12.30
CA ALA A 90 10.68 0.15 -13.70
C ALA A 90 9.82 1.40 -13.93
N GLU A 91 10.28 2.30 -14.80
CA GLU A 91 9.63 3.57 -15.17
C GLU A 91 8.38 3.43 -16.08
N LYS A 92 7.48 2.49 -15.80
CA LYS A 92 6.45 2.04 -16.76
C LYS A 92 5.40 3.09 -17.18
N GLN A 93 4.96 4.00 -16.29
CA GLN A 93 4.08 5.15 -16.64
C GLN A 93 4.42 6.47 -15.93
N GLY A 94 5.65 6.64 -15.44
CA GLY A 94 6.12 7.90 -14.89
C GLY A 94 5.40 8.42 -13.64
N MET A 95 4.39 7.71 -13.12
CA MET A 95 3.69 8.04 -11.88
C MET A 95 3.39 6.78 -11.07
N GLY A 96 3.37 6.94 -9.75
CA GLY A 96 3.04 5.86 -8.82
C GLY A 96 3.03 6.35 -7.38
N PHE A 97 3.15 5.40 -6.45
CA PHE A 97 3.22 5.65 -5.03
C PHE A 97 4.08 4.61 -4.33
N ALA A 98 4.72 4.98 -3.23
CA ALA A 98 5.46 4.05 -2.37
C ALA A 98 4.88 4.09 -0.96
N ILE A 99 4.81 2.92 -0.33
CA ILE A 99 4.33 2.73 1.04
C ILE A 99 5.48 2.18 1.87
N LEU A 100 5.91 2.97 2.83
CA LEU A 100 6.85 2.56 3.86
C LEU A 100 6.09 2.05 5.07
N SER A 101 6.18 0.75 5.32
CA SER A 101 5.67 0.09 6.53
C SER A 101 6.81 -0.36 7.43
N GLN A 102 6.47 -0.82 8.63
CA GLN A 102 7.47 -1.37 9.57
C GLN A 102 8.10 -2.69 9.11
N GLY A 103 7.45 -3.40 8.17
CA GLY A 103 7.94 -4.68 7.65
C GLY A 103 8.57 -4.55 6.28
N PHE A 104 8.01 -3.65 5.45
CA PHE A 104 8.31 -3.59 4.03
C PHE A 104 8.30 -2.16 3.49
N LEU A 105 9.03 -1.97 2.39
CA LEU A 105 8.82 -0.86 1.47
C LEU A 105 8.19 -1.43 0.20
N SER A 106 7.01 -0.94 -0.16
CA SER A 106 6.31 -1.29 -1.40
C SER A 106 6.37 -0.11 -2.36
N ILE A 107 6.93 -0.29 -3.55
CA ILE A 107 6.97 0.71 -4.62
C ILE A 107 5.99 0.26 -5.71
N ASN A 108 4.95 1.07 -5.94
CA ASN A 108 3.82 0.76 -6.80
C ASN A 108 3.77 1.74 -7.96
N ILE A 109 3.89 1.25 -9.19
CA ILE A 109 3.98 2.08 -10.39
C ILE A 109 2.90 1.68 -11.36
N TRP A 110 2.19 2.68 -11.88
CA TRP A 110 1.21 2.45 -12.93
C TRP A 110 1.92 2.05 -14.22
N GLY A 111 1.33 1.10 -14.93
CA GLY A 111 1.92 0.46 -16.09
C GLY A 111 0.94 0.30 -17.24
N ARG A 112 1.48 -0.11 -18.40
CA ARG A 112 0.68 -0.36 -19.61
C ARG A 112 -0.49 -1.30 -19.29
N GLY A 113 -1.68 -0.94 -19.79
CA GLY A 113 -2.90 -1.69 -19.55
C GLY A 113 -3.58 -1.36 -18.22
N ASN A 114 -3.23 -0.24 -17.59
CA ASN A 114 -3.76 0.21 -16.29
C ASN A 114 -3.49 -0.82 -15.18
N VAL A 115 -2.30 -1.43 -15.24
CA VAL A 115 -1.85 -2.43 -14.28
C VAL A 115 -0.93 -1.78 -13.27
N LEU A 116 -1.08 -2.12 -11.99
CA LEU A 116 -0.16 -1.72 -10.93
C LEU A 116 1.00 -2.73 -10.85
N PHE A 117 2.22 -2.24 -11.02
CA PHE A 117 3.44 -3.03 -10.83
C PHE A 117 4.00 -2.74 -9.44
N THR A 118 4.14 -3.77 -8.61
CA THR A 118 4.59 -3.64 -7.23
C THR A 118 5.96 -4.30 -7.04
N GLN A 119 6.94 -3.51 -6.62
CA GLN A 119 8.23 -3.97 -6.13
C GLN A 119 8.23 -3.89 -4.61
N THR A 120 8.70 -4.95 -3.92
CA THR A 120 8.70 -5.00 -2.44
C THR A 120 10.11 -5.25 -1.91
N TYR A 121 10.46 -4.55 -0.85
CA TYR A 121 11.71 -4.67 -0.10
C TYR A 121 11.40 -4.97 1.35
N THR A 122 12.25 -5.75 2.04
CA THR A 122 12.14 -5.95 3.49
C THR A 122 12.85 -4.81 4.21
N VAL A 123 12.26 -4.30 5.29
CA VAL A 123 12.95 -3.40 6.23
C VAL A 123 13.33 -4.13 7.53
N GLU A 124 12.77 -5.32 7.80
CA GLU A 124 13.08 -6.12 8.98
C GLU A 124 14.52 -6.70 8.95
N GLY A 125 15.30 -6.38 9.98
CA GLY A 125 16.67 -6.90 10.18
C GLY A 125 17.70 -6.46 9.12
N SER A 126 17.31 -5.56 8.22
CA SER A 126 18.10 -5.11 7.07
C SER A 126 18.40 -3.62 7.18
N PHE A 127 18.53 -3.10 8.40
CA PHE A 127 18.99 -1.72 8.61
C PHE A 127 20.51 -1.71 8.76
N PRO A 128 21.22 -0.81 8.06
CA PRO A 128 20.72 0.23 7.14
C PRO A 128 20.46 -0.24 5.70
N ASP A 129 20.86 -1.45 5.33
CA ASP A 129 20.87 -1.93 3.93
C ASP A 129 19.57 -2.64 3.53
N LEU A 130 18.60 -1.87 3.00
CA LEU A 130 17.37 -2.44 2.44
C LEU A 130 17.70 -3.43 1.32
N SER A 131 17.22 -4.67 1.43
CA SER A 131 17.46 -5.71 0.44
C SER A 131 16.15 -6.15 -0.23
N PRO A 132 16.17 -6.36 -1.57
CA PRO A 132 15.04 -6.97 -2.25
C PRO A 132 14.89 -8.43 -1.78
N LYS A 133 13.69 -8.85 -1.41
CA LYS A 133 13.40 -10.26 -1.08
C LYS A 133 12.38 -10.86 -2.04
N PRO A 134 12.53 -12.15 -2.41
CA PRO A 134 11.51 -12.86 -3.15
C PRO A 134 10.23 -12.97 -2.30
N LEU A 135 9.09 -12.61 -2.91
CA LEU A 135 7.76 -12.50 -2.29
C LEU A 135 7.26 -13.81 -1.64
N GLU A 136 7.88 -14.95 -1.94
CA GLU A 136 7.43 -16.28 -1.50
C GLU A 136 7.44 -16.51 0.02
N LYS A 137 8.14 -15.67 0.81
CA LYS A 137 8.26 -15.84 2.27
C LYS A 137 7.65 -14.72 3.11
N THR A 138 7.10 -13.69 2.47
CA THR A 138 6.64 -12.45 3.14
C THR A 138 5.39 -11.96 2.44
N GLY A 139 4.29 -11.82 3.18
CA GLY A 139 3.02 -11.35 2.63
C GLY A 139 3.18 -10.06 1.82
N VAL A 140 2.47 -9.97 0.69
CA VAL A 140 2.63 -8.90 -0.31
C VAL A 140 2.10 -7.55 0.17
N ALA A 141 1.07 -7.56 1.01
CA ALA A 141 0.50 -6.38 1.64
C ALA A 141 -0.36 -6.81 2.85
N CYS A 142 -0.27 -6.11 3.97
CA CYS A 142 -1.24 -6.22 5.04
C CYS A 142 -2.55 -5.48 4.69
N THR A 143 -3.63 -5.73 5.43
CA THR A 143 -4.94 -5.10 5.18
C THR A 143 -4.87 -3.56 5.12
N TRP A 144 -3.95 -2.96 5.87
CA TRP A 144 -3.72 -1.51 5.88
C TRP A 144 -3.03 -0.99 4.62
N GLU A 145 -2.05 -1.71 4.09
CA GLU A 145 -1.45 -1.39 2.78
C GLU A 145 -2.50 -1.50 1.67
N ILE A 146 -3.39 -2.49 1.75
CA ILE A 146 -4.52 -2.63 0.81
C ILE A 146 -5.42 -1.40 0.85
N LYS A 147 -5.66 -0.79 2.01
CA LYS A 147 -6.49 0.43 2.10
C LYS A 147 -5.88 1.61 1.35
N ILE A 148 -4.56 1.81 1.46
CA ILE A 148 -3.83 2.83 0.70
C ILE A 148 -3.87 2.50 -0.79
N MET A 149 -3.61 1.23 -1.16
CA MET A 149 -3.68 0.79 -2.55
C MET A 149 -5.07 1.02 -3.15
N GLN A 150 -6.15 0.67 -2.44
CA GLN A 150 -7.53 0.89 -2.88
C GLN A 150 -7.83 2.36 -3.11
N TYR A 151 -7.34 3.24 -2.23
CA TYR A 151 -7.48 4.68 -2.41
C TYR A 151 -6.76 5.17 -3.66
N GLU A 152 -5.52 4.73 -3.90
CA GLU A 152 -4.77 5.08 -5.11
C GLU A 152 -5.39 4.46 -6.38
N TYR A 153 -5.94 3.26 -6.31
CA TYR A 153 -6.71 2.67 -7.42
C TYR A 153 -7.92 3.53 -7.77
N MET A 154 -8.65 4.01 -6.77
CA MET A 154 -9.80 4.90 -6.98
C MET A 154 -9.37 6.21 -7.64
N LEU A 155 -8.36 6.90 -7.09
CA LEU A 155 -7.84 8.14 -7.68
C LEU A 155 -7.31 7.94 -9.11
N TRP A 156 -6.61 6.83 -9.35
CA TRP A 156 -6.11 6.51 -10.68
C TRP A 156 -7.24 6.21 -11.65
N HIS A 157 -8.28 5.50 -11.21
CA HIS A 157 -9.46 5.25 -12.01
C HIS A 157 -10.17 6.55 -12.38
N ASP A 158 -10.40 7.43 -11.41
CA ASP A 158 -11.00 8.74 -11.64
C ASP A 158 -10.15 9.55 -12.64
N TYR A 159 -8.83 9.57 -12.48
CA TYR A 159 -7.90 10.20 -13.42
C TYR A 159 -8.03 9.64 -14.85
N LEU A 160 -8.16 8.31 -15.00
CA LEU A 160 -8.34 7.67 -16.31
C LEU A 160 -9.68 8.00 -16.98
N GLU A 161 -10.70 8.43 -16.22
CA GLU A 161 -11.98 8.89 -16.75
C GLU A 161 -11.97 10.38 -17.16
N THR A 162 -10.88 11.11 -16.89
CA THR A 162 -10.73 12.52 -17.27
C THR A 162 -10.14 12.69 -18.69
N THR A 163 -9.86 13.95 -19.05
CA THR A 163 -9.09 14.27 -20.27
C THR A 163 -7.59 13.98 -20.15
N MET A 164 -7.10 13.60 -18.96
CA MET A 164 -5.69 13.36 -18.64
C MET A 164 -4.79 14.57 -18.96
N SER A 165 -5.34 15.77 -18.77
CA SER A 165 -4.63 17.04 -18.92
C SER A 165 -3.51 17.18 -17.89
N LEU A 166 -2.69 18.23 -18.02
CA LEU A 166 -1.69 18.54 -17.00
C LEU A 166 -2.35 18.83 -15.64
N GLU A 167 -3.51 19.45 -15.64
CA GLU A 167 -4.27 19.75 -14.43
C GLU A 167 -4.76 18.44 -13.78
N ASP A 168 -5.31 17.52 -14.56
CA ASP A 168 -5.79 16.21 -14.08
C ASP A 168 -4.65 15.37 -13.45
N LYS A 169 -3.43 15.46 -14.01
CA LYS A 169 -2.24 14.80 -13.43
C LYS A 169 -1.83 15.42 -12.10
N LYS A 170 -1.84 16.76 -12.02
CA LYS A 170 -1.55 17.46 -10.76
C LYS A 170 -2.59 17.11 -9.71
N ASP A 171 -3.86 17.06 -10.11
CA ASP A 171 -4.98 16.68 -9.26
C ASP A 171 -4.76 15.28 -8.67
N TYR A 172 -4.47 14.29 -9.52
CA TYR A 172 -4.08 12.95 -9.05
C TYR A 172 -2.91 13.01 -8.05
N LEU A 173 -1.81 13.70 -8.39
CA LEU A 173 -0.61 13.77 -7.55
C LEU A 173 -0.84 14.48 -6.21
N GLN A 174 -1.76 15.44 -6.14
CA GLN A 174 -2.03 16.23 -4.95
C GLN A 174 -2.94 15.54 -3.93
N HIS A 175 -3.67 14.49 -4.34
CA HIS A 175 -4.58 13.77 -3.46
C HIS A 175 -3.90 12.61 -2.73
N PHE A 176 -3.93 12.65 -1.40
CA PHE A 176 -3.39 11.62 -0.50
C PHE A 176 -4.45 11.12 0.49
N ILE A 177 -4.37 9.85 0.86
CA ILE A 177 -5.08 9.32 2.04
C ILE A 177 -4.26 9.60 3.31
N THR A 178 -4.93 9.99 4.39
CA THR A 178 -4.30 10.27 5.68
C THR A 178 -5.20 9.81 6.82
N GLY A 179 -4.62 9.54 7.98
CA GLY A 179 -5.35 9.25 9.21
C GLY A 179 -5.47 7.75 9.50
N ASP A 180 -6.38 7.44 10.42
CA ASP A 180 -6.63 6.08 10.88
C ASP A 180 -7.20 5.21 9.75
N LEU A 181 -6.64 4.01 9.58
CA LEU A 181 -7.05 3.09 8.53
C LEU A 181 -8.05 2.04 9.00
N PHE A 182 -8.31 1.95 10.31
CA PHE A 182 -9.04 0.88 11.00
C PHE A 182 -10.53 1.13 11.19
#